data_AF-A0A401LPY8-F1
#
_entry.id   AF-A0A401LPY8-F1
#
_cell.length_a   1.000
_cell.length_b   1.000
_cell.length_c   1.000
_cell.angle_alpha   90.00
_cell.angle_beta   90.00
_cell.angle_gamma   90.00
#
_symmetry.space_group_name_H-M   'P 1'
#
loop_
_entity.id
_entity.type
_entity.pdbx_description
1 polymer ?
#
loop_
_entity_poly.entity_id
_entity_poly.type
_entity_poly.pdbx_seq_one_letter_code
_entity_poly.pdbx_strand_id
1 'polypeptide(L)' 'MSIYYDLYASGNPLKREEQQPLHARVIPSGTFDAKKFIELVSKSNGFSQATIEGCLQAVTDELQRWLSKSRP' A
#
# COMPACT_ATOMS: atom_id res chain seq x y z
N MET A 1 7.45 7.12 -0.20
CA MET A 1 7.37 5.69 0.13
C MET A 1 8.70 5.05 -0.24
N SER A 2 9.41 4.48 0.72
CA SER A 2 10.54 3.58 0.45
C SER A 2 10.00 2.16 0.45
N ILE A 3 10.25 1.40 -0.61
CA ILE A 3 10.03 -0.04 -0.65
C ILE A 3 11.41 -0.69 -0.54
N TYR A 4 11.58 -1.65 0.37
CA TYR A 4 12.82 -2.43 0.46
C TYR A 4 12.65 -3.72 -0.32
N TYR A 5 13.66 -4.04 -1.13
CA TYR A 5 13.75 -5.32 -1.82
C TYR A 5 14.74 -6.20 -1.09
N ASP A 6 14.36 -7.45 -0.88
CA ASP A 6 15.23 -8.48 -0.32
C ASP A 6 15.09 -9.76 -1.14
N LEU A 7 16.11 -10.61 -1.08
CA LEU A 7 16.14 -11.91 -1.72
C LEU A 7 15.88 -12.98 -0.66
N TYR A 8 14.84 -13.79 -0.85
CA TYR A 8 14.56 -14.93 0.02
C TYR A 8 14.71 -16.24 -0.74
N ALA A 9 15.25 -17.25 -0.06
CA ALA A 9 15.27 -18.59 -0.60
C ALA A 9 13.86 -19.18 -0.59
N SER A 10 13.48 -19.85 -1.68
CA SER A 10 12.32 -20.73 -1.66
C SER A 10 12.49 -21.83 -0.63
N GLY A 11 11.39 -22.30 -0.05
CA GLY A 11 11.43 -23.48 0.81
C GLY A 11 12.09 -24.64 0.08
N ASN A 12 12.84 -25.48 0.80
CA ASN A 12 13.48 -26.68 0.26
C ASN A 12 12.73 -27.96 0.70
N PRO A 13 11.45 -28.16 0.29
CA PRO A 13 10.66 -29.31 0.73
C PRO A 13 11.26 -30.64 0.26
N LEU A 14 12.06 -30.62 -0.82
CA LEU A 14 12.72 -31.79 -1.39
C LEU A 14 14.12 -32.05 -0.82
N LYS A 15 14.59 -31.24 0.14
CA LYS A 15 15.93 -31.36 0.78
C LYS A 15 17.08 -31.56 -0.20
N ARG A 16 17.05 -30.87 -1.35
CA ARG A 16 18.16 -30.91 -2.31
C ARG A 16 19.37 -30.21 -1.71
N GLU A 17 20.56 -30.77 -1.94
CA GLU A 17 21.83 -30.18 -1.49
C GLU A 17 22.25 -28.97 -2.34
N GLU A 18 21.68 -28.84 -3.54
CA GLU A 18 21.90 -27.70 -4.43
C GLU A 18 21.34 -26.39 -3.83
N GLN A 19 22.05 -25.29 -4.09
CA GLN A 19 21.61 -23.97 -3.66
C GLN A 19 20.30 -23.60 -4.37
N GLN A 20 19.25 -23.39 -3.58
CA GLN A 20 17.92 -23.04 -4.07
C GLN A 20 17.92 -21.65 -4.72
N PRO A 21 17.12 -21.43 -5.77
CA PRO A 21 16.99 -20.11 -6.38
C PRO A 21 16.43 -19.10 -5.38
N LEU A 22 16.98 -17.89 -5.42
CA LEU A 22 16.50 -16.76 -4.63
C LEU A 22 15.40 -16.04 -5.40
N HIS A 23 14.37 -15.60 -4.66
CA HIS A 23 13.27 -14.81 -5.21
C HIS A 23 13.24 -13.43 -4.57
N ALA A 24 12.97 -12.41 -5.39
CA ALA A 24 12.75 -11.07 -4.89
C ALA A 24 11.43 -11.01 -4.12
N ARG A 25 11.46 -10.38 -2.95
CA ARG A 25 10.26 -9.97 -2.22
C ARG A 25 10.30 -8.49 -1.89
N VAL A 26 9.10 -7.92 -1.80
CA VAL A 26 8.89 -6.60 -1.25
C VAL A 26 8.76 -6.72 0.26
N ILE A 27 9.58 -5.98 0.99
CA ILE A 27 9.42 -5.78 2.44
C ILE A 27 8.76 -4.41 2.64
N PRO A 28 7.47 -4.38 3.05
CA PRO A 28 6.79 -3.12 3.30
C PRO A 28 7.39 -2.45 4.55
N SER A 29 7.67 -1.15 4.47
CA SER A 29 8.19 -0.37 5.61
C SER A 29 7.14 -0.04 6.69
N GLY A 30 6.01 -0.75 6.67
CA GLY A 30 4.83 -0.47 7.48
C GLY A 30 3.64 0.06 6.66
N THR A 31 2.48 0.04 7.29
CA THR A 31 1.22 0.54 6.73
C THR A 31 0.78 1.77 7.52
N PHE A 32 0.19 2.75 6.84
CA PHE A 32 -0.53 3.85 7.47
C PHE A 32 -2.02 3.59 7.35
N ASP A 33 -2.75 3.71 8.45
CA ASP A 33 -4.21 3.74 8.36
C ASP A 33 -4.70 5.11 7.85
N ALA A 34 -5.95 5.14 7.40
CA ALA A 34 -6.56 6.36 6.86
C ALA A 34 -6.57 7.50 7.90
N LYS A 35 -6.77 7.18 9.18
CA LYS A 35 -6.84 8.19 10.25
C LYS A 35 -5.51 8.92 10.44
N LYS A 36 -4.41 8.17 10.48
CA LYS A 36 -3.05 8.71 10.60
C LYS A 36 -2.68 9.52 9.36
N PHE A 37 -3.11 9.11 8.18
CA PHE A 37 -2.95 9.92 6.98
C PHE A 37 -3.71 11.25 7.08
N ILE A 38 -4.99 11.21 7.45
CA ILE A 38 -5.83 12.41 7.63
C ILE A 38 -5.23 13.37 8.65
N GLU A 39 -4.75 12.85 9.79
CA GLU A 39 -4.08 13.65 10.82
C GLU A 39 -2.82 14.35 10.29
N LEU A 40 -1.94 13.61 9.60
CA LEU A 40 -0.71 14.17 9.03
C LEU A 40 -1.00 15.24 7.98
N VAL A 41 -1.97 14.99 7.11
CA VAL A 41 -2.37 15.92 6.05
C VAL A 41 -2.97 17.19 6.66
N SER A 42 -3.91 17.04 7.61
CA SER A 42 -4.51 18.16 8.35
C SER A 42 -3.44 19.02 9.03
N LYS A 43 -2.46 18.39 9.70
CA LYS A 43 -1.34 19.10 10.33
C LYS A 43 -0.47 19.85 9.32
N SER A 44 -0.29 19.29 8.11
CA SER A 44 0.57 19.88 7.09
C SER A 44 -0.06 21.06 6.34
N ASN A 45 -1.39 21.10 6.21
CA ASN A 45 -2.10 22.07 5.37
C ASN A 45 -3.03 23.02 6.15
N GLY A 46 -3.29 22.75 7.43
CA GLY A 46 -4.16 23.58 8.28
C GLY A 46 -5.66 23.38 8.05
N PHE A 47 -6.07 22.44 7.20
CA PHE A 47 -7.48 22.09 7.04
C PHE A 47 -7.97 21.18 8.17
N SER A 48 -9.26 21.25 8.49
CA SER A 48 -9.86 20.36 9.48
C SER A 48 -9.81 18.90 9.02
N GLN A 49 -9.67 17.96 9.95
CA GLN A 49 -9.68 16.52 9.61
C GLN A 49 -10.97 16.12 8.87
N ALA A 50 -12.13 16.69 9.27
CA ALA A 50 -13.41 16.46 8.60
C ALA A 50 -13.42 16.93 7.14
N THR A 51 -12.77 18.07 6.84
CA THR A 51 -12.62 18.56 5.46
C THR A 51 -11.78 17.59 4.63
N ILE A 52 -10.65 17.13 5.18
CA ILE A 52 -9.77 16.16 4.49
C ILE A 52 -10.48 14.83 4.25
N GLU A 53 -11.17 14.32 5.26
CA GLU A 53 -11.94 13.09 5.17
C GLU A 53 -13.04 13.18 4.10
N GLY A 54 -13.82 14.26 4.11
CA GLY A 54 -14.87 14.49 3.10
C GLY A 54 -14.33 14.58 1.68
N CYS A 55 -13.22 15.29 1.47
CA CYS A 55 -12.56 15.36 0.16
C CYS A 55 -12.01 14.01 -0.29
N LEU A 56 -11.36 13.25 0.61
CA LEU A 56 -10.81 11.94 0.30
C LEU A 56 -11.92 10.95 -0.07
N GLN A 57 -13.05 11.00 0.63
CA GLN A 57 -14.23 10.20 0.33
C GLN A 57 -14.78 10.54 -1.06
N ALA A 58 -14.99 11.83 -1.36
CA ALA A 58 -15.51 12.27 -2.66
C ALA A 58 -14.63 11.84 -3.85
N VAL A 59 -13.30 11.94 -3.70
CA VAL A 59 -12.35 11.46 -4.71
C VAL A 59 -12.43 9.94 -4.87
N THR A 60 -12.50 9.21 -3.76
CA THR A 60 -12.59 7.75 -3.77
C THR A 60 -13.88 7.27 -4.43
N ASP A 61 -15.01 7.90 -4.11
CA ASP A 61 -16.32 7.58 -4.69
C ASP A 61 -16.33 7.79 -6.21
N GLU A 62 -15.78 8.91 -6.68
CA GLU A 62 -15.72 9.20 -8.11
C GLU A 62 -14.79 8.21 -8.82
N LEU A 63 -13.61 7.92 -8.27
CA LEU A 63 -12.69 6.90 -8.82
C LEU A 63 -13.35 5.52 -8.91
N GLN A 64 -14.04 5.08 -7.85
CA GLN A 64 -14.77 3.82 -7.86
C GLN A 64 -15.86 3.81 -8.93
N ARG A 65 -16.57 4.92 -9.11
CA ARG A 65 -17.60 5.08 -10.15
C ARG A 65 -17.03 4.95 -11.57
N TRP A 66 -15.84 5.49 -11.83
CA TRP A 66 -15.19 5.34 -13.14
C TRP A 66 -14.69 3.91 -13.37
N LEU A 67 -14.05 3.30 -12.37
CA LEU A 67 -13.51 1.95 -12.47
C LEU A 67 -14.61 0.88 -12.58
N SER A 68 -15.77 1.09 -11.96
CA SER A 68 -16.92 0.17 -12.08
C SER A 68 -17.54 0.20 -13.48
N LYS A 69 -17.53 1.37 -14.14
CA LYS A 69 -17.99 1.54 -15.54
C LYS A 69 -17.01 1.01 -16.57
N SER A 70 -15.73 0.86 -16.20
CA SER A 70 -14.64 0.47 -17.12
C SER A 70 -14.40 -1.04 -17.17
N ARG A 71 -15.23 -1.85 -16.51
CA ARG A 71 -15.17 -3.31 -16.60
C ARG A 71 -15.91 -3.76 -17.87
N PRO A 72 -15.26 -4.48 -18.80
CA PRO A 72 -15.90 -5.02 -20.00
C PRO A 72 -16.98 -6.05 -19.66
#